data_AF-A0A7C6Y520-F1
#
_entry.id   AF-A0A7C6Y520-F1
#
_cell.length_a   1.000
_cell.length_b   1.000
_cell.length_c   1.000
_cell.angle_alpha   90.00
_cell.angle_beta   90.00
_cell.angle_gamma   90.00
#
_symmetry.space_group_name_H-M   'P 1'
#
loop_
_entity.id
_entity.type
_entity.pdbx_description
1 polymer ?
#
loop_
_entity_poly.entity_id
_entity_poly.type
_entity_poly.pdbx_seq_one_letter_code
_entity_poly.pdbx_strand_id
1 'polypeptide(L)'
;MIAKRIKSIICLLLVFSFLLKPSITLAAIEAYMLPGENNQHYEYNFAELLSSYNKKGLLWNNFYSRMMKHGVKAVYDNVSKLYIDFNALLQAYNKGTPVLAYTENSSATSIDPPPFLQVVSVENNKLIFTKKYLDPELHAFDDVNSAATTGEMITALEKHALTLELDLTDYHKLSPHCKNSVADHVIGQKPAEGYEAKEAIKAVFDTGVAAATAVLEEAVTAINNAASKDEMKTALCGKAQILGLSLTQYDSLSEENKNLVAEILLAAKPYGSFIAIRTAFNEAVNQALGKSINISYTDYNYTLQDMVAIQMSRSPQTDLYGGGWKDAKEEDVAYFVNPLNFYDPNYDGTSKDAIVINTDALRLRERPSTASATLANVYQNELYVIL
;
A
#
# COMPACT_ATOMS: atom_id res chain seq x y z
N MET A 1 -34.31 -24.31 29.63
CA MET A 1 -34.84 -23.50 28.50
C MET A 1 -35.21 -22.06 28.91
N ILE A 2 -35.85 -21.85 30.07
CA ILE A 2 -36.24 -20.52 30.58
C ILE A 2 -35.02 -19.62 30.92
N ALA A 3 -34.00 -20.15 31.58
CA ALA A 3 -32.78 -19.39 31.92
C ALA A 3 -31.99 -18.88 30.70
N LYS A 4 -32.02 -19.62 29.57
CA LYS A 4 -31.37 -19.22 28.31
C LYS A 4 -32.13 -18.07 27.62
N ARG A 5 -33.46 -18.05 27.74
CA ARG A 5 -34.32 -16.96 27.26
C ARG A 5 -34.18 -15.68 28.10
N ILE A 6 -34.07 -15.79 29.43
CA ILE A 6 -33.87 -14.62 30.31
C ILE A 6 -32.52 -13.95 30.06
N LYS A 7 -31.43 -14.73 29.90
CA LYS A 7 -30.12 -14.18 29.50
C LYS A 7 -30.16 -13.47 28.13
N SER A 8 -30.91 -14.02 27.17
CA SER A 8 -31.05 -13.41 25.83
C SER A 8 -31.83 -12.09 25.85
N ILE A 9 -32.85 -11.96 26.70
CA ILE A 9 -33.66 -10.73 26.85
C ILE A 9 -32.84 -9.61 27.53
N ILE A 10 -32.01 -9.95 28.52
CA ILE A 10 -31.14 -8.97 29.19
C ILE A 10 -30.01 -8.49 28.26
N CYS A 11 -29.39 -9.39 27.48
CA CYS A 11 -28.44 -8.98 26.43
C CYS A 11 -29.09 -8.05 25.41
N LEU A 12 -30.31 -8.37 24.97
CA LEU A 12 -31.03 -7.55 24.00
C LEU A 12 -31.34 -6.16 24.56
N LEU A 13 -31.78 -6.06 25.82
CA LEU A 13 -32.08 -4.78 26.49
C LEU A 13 -30.83 -3.92 26.70
N LEU A 14 -29.66 -4.52 26.93
CA LEU A 14 -28.39 -3.80 27.05
C LEU A 14 -27.87 -3.32 25.70
N VAL A 15 -27.84 -4.19 24.68
CA VAL A 15 -27.55 -3.78 23.30
C VAL A 15 -28.50 -2.65 22.89
N PHE A 16 -29.79 -2.72 23.25
CA PHE A 16 -30.78 -1.66 23.01
C PHE A 16 -30.55 -0.38 23.83
N SER A 17 -30.06 -0.45 25.06
CA SER A 17 -29.79 0.77 25.85
C SER A 17 -28.59 1.55 25.34
N PHE A 18 -27.69 0.92 24.56
CA PHE A 18 -26.68 1.62 23.76
C PHE A 18 -27.25 2.29 22.51
N LEU A 19 -28.31 1.74 21.89
CA LEU A 19 -28.90 2.27 20.66
C LEU A 19 -29.79 3.51 20.88
N LEU A 20 -30.22 3.79 22.12
CA LEU A 20 -31.24 4.79 22.46
C LEU A 20 -30.69 6.14 22.98
N LYS A 21 -29.37 6.36 23.01
CA LYS A 21 -28.78 7.65 23.41
C LYS A 21 -28.07 8.31 22.22
N PRO A 22 -28.67 9.33 21.58
CA PRO A 22 -28.03 10.09 20.52
C PRO A 22 -27.10 11.13 21.16
N SER A 23 -25.85 10.76 21.38
CA SER A 23 -24.78 11.72 21.63
C SER A 23 -23.61 11.36 20.72
N ILE A 24 -23.26 12.30 19.84
CA ILE A 24 -22.21 12.21 18.79
C ILE A 24 -20.80 12.29 19.43
N THR A 25 -20.67 11.87 20.68
CA THR A 25 -19.38 11.58 21.29
C THR A 25 -18.90 10.27 20.70
N LEU A 26 -17.67 10.21 20.16
CA LEU A 26 -16.97 8.98 19.81
C LEU A 26 -17.38 7.88 20.79
N ALA A 27 -18.13 6.89 20.32
CA ALA A 27 -18.60 5.83 21.20
C ALA A 27 -17.36 5.12 21.73
N ALA A 28 -17.15 5.14 23.05
CA ALA A 28 -15.99 4.48 23.65
C ALA A 28 -15.97 2.98 23.29
N ILE A 29 -17.14 2.38 23.10
CA ILE A 29 -17.31 1.06 22.47
C ILE A 29 -17.45 1.23 20.95
N GLU A 30 -16.48 0.72 20.20
CA GLU A 30 -16.44 0.82 18.74
C GLU A 30 -16.92 -0.45 18.02
N ALA A 31 -16.81 -1.62 18.65
CA ALA A 31 -17.23 -2.86 18.01
C ALA A 31 -17.68 -3.95 18.98
N TYR A 32 -18.45 -4.89 18.46
CA TYR A 32 -18.80 -6.14 19.15
C TYR A 32 -18.08 -7.32 18.52
N MET A 33 -17.49 -8.17 19.36
CA MET A 33 -16.89 -9.43 18.94
C MET A 33 -17.80 -10.61 19.29
N LEU A 34 -18.16 -11.41 18.28
CA LEU A 34 -19.06 -12.54 18.40
C LEU A 34 -18.37 -13.84 17.95
N PRO A 35 -18.55 -14.96 18.66
CA PRO A 35 -18.07 -16.25 18.18
C PRO A 35 -18.90 -16.75 16.99
N GLY A 36 -18.23 -17.55 16.17
CA GLY A 36 -18.76 -18.23 14.99
C GLY A 36 -18.75 -19.74 15.09
N GLU A 37 -18.97 -20.38 13.94
CA GLU A 37 -18.67 -21.80 13.75
C GLU A 37 -17.17 -21.97 13.41
N ASN A 38 -16.63 -23.18 13.59
CA ASN A 38 -15.25 -23.52 13.23
C ASN A 38 -14.18 -22.59 13.82
N ASN A 39 -14.38 -22.15 15.07
CA ASN A 39 -13.48 -21.25 15.81
C ASN A 39 -13.29 -19.86 15.17
N GLN A 40 -14.13 -19.48 14.20
CA GLN A 40 -14.13 -18.12 13.66
C GLN A 40 -14.73 -17.12 14.64
N HIS A 41 -14.27 -15.88 14.59
CA HIS A 41 -14.80 -14.77 15.36
C HIS A 41 -15.11 -13.60 14.44
N TYR A 42 -16.20 -12.89 14.72
CA TYR A 42 -16.70 -11.82 13.88
C TYR A 42 -16.71 -10.51 14.65
N GLU A 43 -16.29 -9.44 13.99
CA GLU A 43 -16.34 -8.08 14.52
C GLU A 43 -17.42 -7.29 13.79
N TYR A 44 -18.25 -6.58 14.55
CA TYR A 44 -19.29 -5.70 14.02
C TYR A 44 -19.03 -4.29 14.54
N ASN A 45 -18.77 -3.36 13.62
CA ASN A 45 -18.65 -1.94 13.98
C ASN A 45 -19.97 -1.42 14.58
N PHE A 46 -19.89 -0.77 15.73
CA PHE A 46 -21.03 -0.28 16.49
C PHE A 46 -21.86 0.75 15.70
N ALA A 47 -21.20 1.70 15.05
CA ALA A 47 -21.86 2.76 14.30
C ALA A 47 -22.59 2.20 13.07
N GLU A 48 -21.95 1.29 12.33
CA GLU A 48 -22.58 0.61 11.20
C GLU A 48 -23.75 -0.26 11.64
N LEU A 49 -23.59 -0.97 12.77
CA LEU A 49 -24.64 -1.81 13.34
C LEU A 49 -25.86 -0.99 13.76
N LEU A 50 -25.66 0.16 14.40
CA LEU A 50 -26.73 1.10 14.77
C LEU A 50 -27.45 1.65 13.52
N SER A 51 -26.69 2.04 12.50
CA SER A 51 -27.25 2.48 11.21
C SER A 51 -28.10 1.37 10.55
N SER A 52 -27.60 0.13 10.58
CA SER A 52 -28.29 -1.03 10.03
C SER A 52 -29.55 -1.38 10.83
N TYR A 53 -29.49 -1.31 12.17
CA TYR A 53 -30.62 -1.59 13.06
C TYR A 53 -31.82 -0.70 12.73
N ASN A 54 -31.59 0.61 12.62
CA ASN A 54 -32.64 1.60 12.31
C ASN A 54 -33.33 1.34 10.97
N LYS A 55 -32.66 0.66 10.04
CA LYS A 55 -33.15 0.32 8.70
C LYS A 55 -33.59 -1.14 8.56
N LYS A 56 -33.51 -1.95 9.64
CA LYS A 56 -33.65 -3.42 9.59
C LYS A 56 -32.75 -4.07 8.49
N GLY A 57 -31.56 -3.51 8.33
CA GLY A 57 -30.61 -3.88 7.28
C GLY A 57 -29.94 -5.23 7.50
N LEU A 58 -29.20 -5.68 6.47
CA LEU A 58 -28.55 -6.99 6.45
C LEU A 58 -27.55 -7.19 7.59
N LEU A 59 -26.76 -6.17 7.92
CA LEU A 59 -25.76 -6.24 8.98
C LEU A 59 -26.42 -6.52 10.34
N TRP A 60 -27.49 -5.80 10.68
CA TRP A 60 -28.25 -6.04 11.90
C TRP A 60 -28.86 -7.45 11.93
N ASN A 61 -29.48 -7.89 10.83
CA ASN A 61 -30.10 -9.23 10.78
C ASN A 61 -29.05 -10.33 10.98
N ASN A 62 -27.85 -10.17 10.40
CA ASN A 62 -26.75 -11.10 10.58
C ASN A 62 -26.22 -11.08 12.02
N PHE A 63 -25.93 -9.90 12.56
CA PHE A 63 -25.49 -9.71 13.95
C PHE A 63 -26.49 -10.32 14.93
N TYR A 64 -27.77 -9.98 14.81
CA TYR A 64 -28.83 -10.44 15.70
C TYR A 64 -28.93 -11.97 15.70
N SER A 65 -28.90 -12.59 14.51
CA SER A 65 -28.93 -14.05 14.37
C SER A 65 -27.73 -14.70 15.09
N ARG A 66 -26.51 -14.20 14.87
CA ARG A 66 -25.30 -14.72 15.53
C ARG A 66 -25.31 -14.48 17.04
N MET A 67 -25.70 -13.29 17.47
CA MET A 67 -25.84 -12.92 18.89
C MET A 67 -26.81 -13.87 19.60
N MET A 68 -27.95 -14.17 18.99
CA MET A 68 -28.94 -15.09 19.57
C MET A 68 -28.42 -16.53 19.65
N LYS A 69 -27.56 -16.95 18.72
CA LYS A 69 -27.01 -18.31 18.66
C LYS A 69 -25.80 -18.49 19.59
N HIS A 70 -24.87 -17.54 19.58
CA HIS A 70 -23.54 -17.66 20.19
C HIS A 70 -23.29 -16.68 21.35
N GLY A 71 -24.11 -15.64 21.48
CA GLY A 71 -23.88 -14.53 22.42
C GLY A 71 -22.82 -13.53 21.93
N VAL A 72 -22.69 -12.43 22.66
CA VAL A 72 -21.56 -11.49 22.50
C VAL A 72 -20.44 -11.95 23.41
N LYS A 73 -19.22 -12.04 22.87
CA LYS A 73 -18.04 -12.47 23.62
C LYS A 73 -17.32 -11.29 24.26
N ALA A 74 -17.13 -10.21 23.49
CA ALA A 74 -16.52 -8.98 23.97
C ALA A 74 -17.00 -7.73 23.24
N VAL A 75 -16.67 -6.58 23.81
CA VAL A 75 -16.73 -5.27 23.18
C VAL A 75 -15.32 -4.72 23.00
N TYR A 76 -15.03 -4.13 21.85
CA TYR A 76 -13.80 -3.38 21.64
C TYR A 76 -14.00 -1.96 22.13
N ASP A 77 -13.15 -1.53 23.06
CA ASP A 77 -13.15 -0.19 23.61
C ASP A 77 -11.94 0.60 23.07
N ASN A 78 -12.20 1.76 22.47
CA ASN A 78 -11.19 2.53 21.74
C ASN A 78 -10.32 3.42 22.63
N VAL A 79 -10.74 3.64 23.88
CA VAL A 79 -9.97 4.39 24.88
C VAL A 79 -8.92 3.48 25.51
N SER A 80 -9.35 2.33 26.02
CA SER A 80 -8.48 1.29 26.59
C SER A 80 -7.71 0.51 25.53
N LYS A 81 -8.22 0.47 24.28
CA LYS A 81 -7.72 -0.34 23.15
C LYS A 81 -7.76 -1.84 23.43
N LEU A 82 -8.69 -2.28 24.27
CA LEU A 82 -8.85 -3.67 24.69
C LEU A 82 -10.20 -4.25 24.27
N TYR A 83 -10.23 -5.57 24.10
CA TYR A 83 -11.47 -6.32 24.08
C TYR A 83 -11.88 -6.64 25.51
N ILE A 84 -12.98 -6.06 25.96
CA ILE A 84 -13.52 -6.28 27.31
C ILE A 84 -14.51 -7.43 27.31
N ASP A 85 -14.38 -8.39 28.24
CA ASP A 85 -15.30 -9.52 28.39
C ASP A 85 -16.74 -9.01 28.58
N PHE A 86 -17.62 -9.40 27.68
CA PHE A 86 -18.99 -8.90 27.67
C PHE A 86 -19.80 -9.37 28.89
N ASN A 87 -19.52 -10.56 29.44
CA ASN A 87 -20.20 -11.05 30.63
C ASN A 87 -19.74 -10.31 31.88
N ALA A 88 -18.45 -10.00 31.98
CA ALA A 88 -17.90 -9.21 33.08
C ALA A 88 -18.47 -7.78 33.05
N LEU A 89 -18.52 -7.18 31.85
CA LEU A 89 -19.18 -5.89 31.65
C LEU A 89 -20.66 -5.93 32.07
N LEU A 90 -21.40 -6.95 31.65
CA LEU A 90 -22.80 -7.13 32.02
C LEU A 90 -22.98 -7.27 33.55
N GLN A 91 -22.07 -8.00 34.22
CA GLN A 91 -22.10 -8.14 35.67
C GLN A 91 -21.82 -6.82 36.39
N ALA A 92 -20.86 -6.03 35.91
CA ALA A 92 -20.55 -4.71 36.46
C ALA A 92 -21.74 -3.76 36.29
N TYR A 93 -22.35 -3.73 35.11
CA TYR A 93 -23.55 -2.95 34.84
C TYR A 93 -24.71 -3.30 35.77
N ASN A 94 -24.98 -4.59 35.98
CA ASN A 94 -26.03 -5.05 36.88
C ASN A 94 -25.78 -4.70 38.36
N LYS A 95 -24.53 -4.37 38.73
CA LYS A 95 -24.15 -3.86 40.06
C LYS A 95 -24.22 -2.34 40.16
N GLY A 96 -24.64 -1.65 39.09
CA GLY A 96 -24.75 -0.19 39.04
C GLY A 96 -23.53 0.53 38.49
N THR A 97 -22.50 -0.19 38.02
CA THR A 97 -21.33 0.45 37.39
C THR A 97 -21.68 0.90 35.97
N PRO A 98 -21.52 2.19 35.62
CA PRO A 98 -21.70 2.64 34.24
C PRO A 98 -20.76 1.88 33.28
N VAL A 99 -21.24 1.54 32.09
CA VAL A 99 -20.48 0.72 31.13
C VAL A 99 -19.13 1.34 30.79
N LEU A 100 -19.10 2.62 30.41
CA LEU A 100 -17.84 3.29 30.04
C LEU A 100 -16.87 3.38 31.22
N ALA A 101 -17.40 3.65 32.42
CA ALA A 101 -16.61 3.65 33.65
C ALA A 101 -16.03 2.27 33.99
N TYR A 102 -16.64 1.18 33.49
CA TYR A 102 -16.08 -0.15 33.60
C TYR A 102 -15.06 -0.43 32.50
N THR A 103 -15.35 -0.16 31.22
CA THR A 103 -14.45 -0.50 30.10
C THR A 103 -13.15 0.31 30.10
N GLU A 104 -13.19 1.55 30.58
CA GLU A 104 -12.02 2.43 30.71
C GLU A 104 -11.22 2.18 32.01
N ASN A 105 -11.70 1.28 32.88
CA ASN A 105 -11.02 0.94 34.12
C ASN A 105 -9.87 -0.04 33.88
N SER A 106 -8.70 0.22 34.44
CA SER A 106 -7.54 -0.71 34.37
C SER A 106 -7.80 -2.10 34.96
N SER A 107 -8.83 -2.24 35.80
CA SER A 107 -9.29 -3.52 36.38
C SER A 107 -10.43 -4.18 35.59
N ALA A 108 -10.83 -3.61 34.45
CA ALA A 108 -11.77 -4.26 33.55
C ALA A 108 -11.22 -5.63 33.15
N THR A 109 -12.07 -6.65 33.19
CA THR A 109 -11.69 -7.97 32.67
C THR A 109 -11.59 -7.91 31.15
N SER A 110 -10.37 -7.83 30.63
CA SER A 110 -10.09 -8.00 29.21
C SER A 110 -10.12 -9.47 28.81
N ILE A 111 -10.28 -9.72 27.52
CA ILE A 111 -10.04 -11.01 26.90
C ILE A 111 -8.96 -10.86 25.84
N ASP A 112 -8.17 -11.93 25.68
CA ASP A 112 -7.29 -12.04 24.53
C ASP A 112 -8.13 -12.49 23.33
N PRO A 113 -8.28 -11.63 22.31
CA PRO A 113 -8.99 -12.01 21.10
C PRO A 113 -8.18 -13.06 20.32
N PRO A 114 -8.82 -13.84 19.43
CA PRO A 114 -8.06 -14.68 18.50
C PRO A 114 -7.14 -13.83 17.60
N PRO A 115 -6.11 -14.43 16.98
CA PRO A 115 -5.15 -13.69 16.16
C PRO A 115 -5.76 -12.94 14.96
N PHE A 116 -6.94 -13.37 14.49
CA PHE A 116 -7.69 -12.65 13.47
C PHE A 116 -9.20 -12.71 13.73
N LEU A 117 -9.89 -11.69 13.24
CA LEU A 117 -11.34 -11.54 13.23
C LEU A 117 -11.86 -11.39 11.80
N GLN A 118 -13.12 -11.71 11.58
CA GLN A 118 -13.85 -11.42 10.35
C GLN A 118 -14.69 -10.17 10.59
N VAL A 119 -14.23 -9.02 10.13
CA VAL A 119 -15.00 -7.77 10.17
C VAL A 119 -16.15 -7.93 9.18
N VAL A 120 -17.37 -7.76 9.68
CA VAL A 120 -18.59 -7.90 8.90
C VAL A 120 -19.07 -6.51 8.52
N SER A 121 -19.12 -6.22 7.23
CA SER A 121 -19.65 -4.98 6.67
C SER A 121 -20.71 -5.26 5.60
N VAL A 122 -21.33 -4.19 5.08
CA VAL A 122 -22.28 -4.29 3.96
C VAL A 122 -21.82 -3.41 2.82
N GLU A 123 -21.54 -4.02 1.67
CA GLU A 123 -21.25 -3.33 0.41
C GLU A 123 -22.21 -3.82 -0.66
N ASN A 124 -22.75 -2.91 -1.48
CA ASN A 124 -23.66 -3.24 -2.59
C ASN A 124 -24.82 -4.18 -2.17
N ASN A 125 -25.38 -3.95 -0.98
CA ASN A 125 -26.45 -4.74 -0.38
C ASN A 125 -26.10 -6.24 -0.20
N LYS A 126 -24.82 -6.55 0.04
CA LYS A 126 -24.30 -7.88 0.38
C LYS A 126 -23.41 -7.80 1.61
N LEU A 127 -23.37 -8.87 2.40
CA LEU A 127 -22.43 -8.98 3.51
C LEU A 127 -21.02 -9.27 2.96
N ILE A 128 -20.05 -8.48 3.41
CA ILE A 128 -18.63 -8.69 3.16
C ILE A 128 -17.98 -9.11 4.47
N PHE A 129 -17.05 -10.06 4.38
CA PHE A 129 -16.27 -10.57 5.50
C PHE A 129 -14.79 -10.30 5.21
N THR A 130 -14.22 -9.34 5.92
CA THR A 130 -12.83 -8.92 5.74
C THR A 130 -12.02 -9.45 6.91
N LYS A 131 -10.95 -10.19 6.62
CA LYS A 131 -10.03 -10.68 7.66
C LYS A 131 -9.25 -9.50 8.26
N LYS A 132 -9.43 -9.27 9.56
CA LYS A 132 -8.68 -8.29 10.36
C LYS A 132 -7.70 -9.05 11.24
N TYR A 133 -6.42 -8.86 10.99
CA TYR A 133 -5.37 -9.39 11.84
C TYR A 133 -5.19 -8.49 13.06
N LEU A 134 -5.15 -9.10 14.23
CA LEU A 134 -4.84 -8.41 15.50
C LEU A 134 -3.37 -8.60 15.87
N ASP A 135 -2.74 -9.64 15.32
CA ASP A 135 -1.32 -9.89 15.38
C ASP A 135 -0.66 -9.49 14.04
N PRO A 136 0.14 -8.41 14.01
CA PRO A 136 0.85 -7.98 12.80
C PRO A 136 1.84 -9.00 12.27
N GLU A 137 2.46 -9.79 13.16
CA GLU A 137 3.44 -10.80 12.77
C GLU A 137 2.74 -11.96 12.06
N LEU A 138 1.60 -12.44 12.60
CA LEU A 138 0.79 -13.44 11.90
C LEU A 138 0.26 -12.95 10.54
N HIS A 139 -0.09 -11.67 10.43
CA HIS A 139 -0.50 -11.07 9.14
C HIS A 139 0.62 -11.12 8.11
N ALA A 140 1.84 -10.78 8.52
CA ALA A 140 3.00 -10.81 7.66
C ALA A 140 3.28 -12.23 7.15
N PHE A 141 3.21 -13.24 8.04
CA PHE A 141 3.33 -14.65 7.66
C PHE A 141 2.26 -15.09 6.68
N ASP A 142 0.99 -14.80 6.97
CA ASP A 142 -0.11 -15.21 6.11
C ASP A 142 0.01 -14.57 4.71
N ASP A 143 0.38 -13.29 4.60
CA ASP A 143 0.53 -12.62 3.31
C ASP A 143 1.67 -13.25 2.49
N VAL A 144 2.84 -13.51 3.10
CA VAL A 144 3.97 -14.17 2.42
C VAL A 144 3.63 -15.62 2.04
N ASN A 145 3.00 -16.37 2.93
CA ASN A 145 2.65 -17.76 2.69
C ASN A 145 1.53 -17.91 1.65
N SER A 146 0.61 -16.94 1.57
CA SER A 146 -0.48 -16.94 0.60
C SER A 146 -0.10 -16.37 -0.76
N ALA A 147 0.98 -15.58 -0.86
CA ALA A 147 1.46 -15.04 -2.13
C ALA A 147 1.80 -16.16 -3.14
N ALA A 148 1.10 -16.18 -4.27
CA ALA A 148 1.22 -17.19 -5.32
C ALA A 148 1.93 -16.64 -6.57
N THR A 149 1.92 -15.32 -6.74
CA THR A 149 2.56 -14.64 -7.87
C THR A 149 3.72 -13.77 -7.41
N THR A 150 4.65 -13.48 -8.33
CA THR A 150 5.77 -12.57 -8.10
C THR A 150 5.30 -11.22 -7.55
N GLY A 151 4.24 -10.64 -8.12
CA GLY A 151 3.70 -9.34 -7.69
C GLY A 151 3.09 -9.36 -6.29
N GLU A 152 2.37 -10.42 -5.93
CA GLU A 152 1.84 -10.61 -4.58
C GLU A 152 2.98 -10.76 -3.56
N MET A 153 4.04 -11.51 -3.91
CA MET A 153 5.19 -11.71 -3.03
C MET A 153 5.98 -10.42 -2.84
N ILE A 154 6.21 -9.62 -3.88
CA ILE A 154 6.82 -8.29 -3.74
C ILE A 154 5.99 -7.44 -2.79
N THR A 155 4.68 -7.39 -3.00
CA THR A 155 3.78 -6.61 -2.14
C THR A 155 3.85 -7.06 -0.69
N ALA A 156 3.84 -8.37 -0.42
CA ALA A 156 3.93 -8.92 0.92
C ALA A 156 5.27 -8.56 1.60
N LEU A 157 6.39 -8.72 0.89
CA LEU A 157 7.73 -8.42 1.40
C LEU A 157 7.92 -6.92 1.68
N GLU A 158 7.51 -6.03 0.76
CA GLU A 158 7.66 -4.58 0.94
C GLU A 158 6.70 -4.04 2.02
N LYS A 159 5.44 -4.50 2.05
CA LYS A 159 4.42 -4.08 3.03
C LYS A 159 4.79 -4.47 4.46
N HIS A 160 5.38 -5.66 4.65
CA HIS A 160 5.68 -6.22 5.96
C HIS A 160 7.16 -6.22 6.33
N ALA A 161 8.01 -5.50 5.58
CA ALA A 161 9.45 -5.50 5.78
C ALA A 161 9.87 -5.19 7.23
N LEU A 162 9.23 -4.20 7.87
CA LEU A 162 9.52 -3.85 9.26
C LEU A 162 9.16 -4.99 10.23
N THR A 163 7.98 -5.59 10.06
CA THR A 163 7.49 -6.70 10.90
C THR A 163 8.34 -7.96 10.72
N LEU A 164 8.79 -8.22 9.50
CA LEU A 164 9.62 -9.36 9.12
C LEU A 164 11.12 -9.10 9.33
N GLU A 165 11.50 -7.91 9.81
CA GLU A 165 12.90 -7.49 10.01
C GLU A 165 13.77 -7.62 8.74
N LEU A 166 13.18 -7.37 7.57
CA LEU A 166 13.88 -7.39 6.29
C LEU A 166 14.68 -6.10 6.11
N ASP A 167 15.93 -6.24 5.67
CA ASP A 167 16.74 -5.09 5.28
C ASP A 167 16.53 -4.81 3.79
N LEU A 168 15.85 -3.70 3.48
CA LEU A 168 15.56 -3.31 2.11
C LEU A 168 16.67 -2.46 1.47
N THR A 169 17.78 -2.20 2.15
CA THR A 169 18.82 -1.25 1.70
C THR A 169 19.38 -1.60 0.32
N ASP A 170 19.79 -2.87 0.12
CA ASP A 170 20.30 -3.32 -1.17
C ASP A 170 19.18 -3.72 -2.14
N TYR A 171 18.07 -4.23 -1.61
CA TYR A 171 16.87 -4.52 -2.40
C TYR A 171 16.35 -3.28 -3.16
N HIS A 172 16.38 -2.09 -2.55
CA HIS A 172 15.99 -0.83 -3.19
C HIS A 172 16.95 -0.35 -4.28
N LYS A 173 18.18 -0.89 -4.34
CA LYS A 173 19.15 -0.61 -5.40
C LYS A 173 19.00 -1.55 -6.60
N LEU A 174 18.12 -2.56 -6.52
CA LEU A 174 17.89 -3.50 -7.61
C LEU A 174 17.03 -2.89 -8.72
N SER A 175 17.19 -3.41 -9.95
CA SER A 175 16.25 -3.14 -11.03
C SER A 175 14.92 -3.86 -10.79
N PRO A 176 13.82 -3.46 -11.45
CA PRO A 176 12.53 -4.16 -11.34
C PRO A 176 12.62 -5.65 -11.67
N HIS A 177 13.43 -6.02 -12.67
CA HIS A 177 13.64 -7.42 -13.01
C HIS A 177 14.37 -8.18 -11.90
N CYS A 178 15.41 -7.59 -11.31
CA CYS A 178 16.12 -8.19 -10.19
C CYS A 178 15.22 -8.32 -8.95
N LYS A 179 14.33 -7.35 -8.67
CA LYS A 179 13.31 -7.47 -7.62
C LYS A 179 12.35 -8.64 -7.86
N ASN A 180 11.92 -8.85 -9.11
CA ASN A 180 11.13 -10.02 -9.48
C ASN A 180 11.90 -11.32 -9.19
N SER A 181 13.19 -11.38 -9.52
CA SER A 181 14.02 -12.54 -9.21
C SER A 181 14.14 -12.82 -7.71
N VAL A 182 14.19 -11.79 -6.85
CA VAL A 182 14.14 -11.96 -5.40
C VAL A 182 12.82 -12.59 -4.97
N ALA A 183 11.70 -12.06 -5.44
CA ALA A 183 10.38 -12.59 -5.11
C ALA A 183 10.17 -14.02 -5.61
N ASP A 184 10.58 -14.33 -6.85
CA ASP A 184 10.55 -15.68 -7.39
C ASP A 184 11.45 -16.64 -6.60
N HIS A 185 12.59 -16.16 -6.09
CA HIS A 185 13.44 -16.94 -5.19
C HIS A 185 12.73 -17.25 -3.87
N VAL A 186 12.07 -16.27 -3.25
CA VAL A 186 11.27 -16.51 -2.03
C VAL A 186 10.13 -17.50 -2.30
N ILE A 187 9.40 -17.34 -3.40
CA ILE A 187 8.35 -18.30 -3.79
C ILE A 187 8.93 -19.71 -3.98
N GLY A 188 10.05 -19.82 -4.70
CA GLY A 188 10.69 -21.09 -5.02
C GLY A 188 11.31 -21.82 -3.82
N GLN A 189 11.66 -21.08 -2.77
CA GLN A 189 12.18 -21.64 -1.51
C GLN A 189 11.10 -21.80 -0.43
N LYS A 190 9.84 -21.46 -0.73
CA LYS A 190 8.72 -21.59 0.21
C LYS A 190 8.44 -23.08 0.49
N PRO A 191 8.47 -23.55 1.75
CA PRO A 191 8.10 -24.92 2.09
C PRO A 191 6.64 -25.23 1.75
N ALA A 192 6.28 -26.51 1.63
CA ALA A 192 4.93 -26.93 1.28
C ALA A 192 3.85 -26.43 2.27
N GLU A 193 4.18 -26.41 3.56
CA GLU A 193 3.31 -25.88 4.63
C GLU A 193 3.46 -24.37 4.83
N GLY A 194 4.38 -23.73 4.09
CA GLY A 194 4.76 -22.32 4.26
C GLY A 194 5.96 -22.13 5.19
N TYR A 195 6.32 -20.87 5.38
CA TYR A 195 7.32 -20.45 6.35
C TYR A 195 6.72 -20.44 7.77
N GLU A 196 7.43 -21.08 8.69
CA GLU A 196 7.03 -21.20 10.11
C GLU A 196 7.61 -20.08 11.00
N ALA A 197 8.64 -19.38 10.51
CA ALA A 197 9.39 -18.40 11.29
C ALA A 197 9.94 -17.28 10.39
N LYS A 198 10.00 -16.05 10.93
CA LYS A 198 10.39 -14.86 10.16
C LYS A 198 11.87 -14.92 9.79
N GLU A 199 12.68 -15.58 10.60
CA GLU A 199 14.09 -15.84 10.36
C GLU A 199 14.28 -16.68 9.08
N ALA A 200 13.36 -17.59 8.78
CA ALA A 200 13.39 -18.38 7.55
C ALA A 200 13.07 -17.51 6.32
N ILE A 201 12.06 -16.63 6.42
CA ILE A 201 11.73 -15.67 5.36
C ILE A 201 12.91 -14.73 5.14
N LYS A 202 13.47 -14.16 6.21
CA LYS A 202 14.61 -13.25 6.19
C LYS A 202 15.83 -13.89 5.54
N ALA A 203 16.20 -15.10 5.94
CA ALA A 203 17.36 -15.79 5.36
C ALA A 203 17.20 -16.04 3.86
N VAL A 204 16.01 -16.44 3.41
CA VAL A 204 15.72 -16.64 1.98
C VAL A 204 15.71 -15.31 1.23
N PHE A 205 15.11 -14.28 1.80
CA PHE A 205 15.08 -12.94 1.22
C PHE A 205 16.49 -12.37 1.06
N ASP A 206 17.30 -12.39 2.12
CA ASP A 206 18.68 -11.88 2.11
C ASP A 206 19.55 -12.64 1.08
N THR A 207 19.36 -13.95 0.96
CA THR A 207 20.01 -14.78 -0.07
C THR A 207 19.58 -14.37 -1.47
N GLY A 208 18.27 -14.15 -1.69
CA GLY A 208 17.73 -13.69 -2.96
C GLY A 208 18.28 -12.32 -3.35
N VAL A 209 18.35 -11.37 -2.41
CA VAL A 209 18.90 -10.03 -2.62
C VAL A 209 20.37 -10.09 -3.00
N ALA A 210 21.18 -10.89 -2.29
CA ALA A 210 22.60 -11.05 -2.59
C ALA A 210 22.81 -11.62 -4.01
N ALA A 211 22.03 -12.65 -4.39
CA ALA A 211 22.09 -13.23 -5.73
C ALA A 211 21.66 -12.24 -6.82
N ALA A 212 20.57 -11.51 -6.61
CA ALA A 212 20.07 -10.52 -7.56
C ALA A 212 21.04 -9.33 -7.72
N THR A 213 21.71 -8.94 -6.63
CA THR A 213 22.75 -7.89 -6.64
C THR A 213 23.93 -8.31 -7.51
N ALA A 214 24.45 -9.53 -7.32
CA ALA A 214 25.55 -10.04 -8.13
C ALA A 214 25.22 -10.09 -9.63
N VAL A 215 24.00 -10.50 -10.00
CA VAL A 215 23.52 -10.51 -11.39
C VAL A 215 23.46 -9.10 -11.98
N LEU A 216 23.02 -8.11 -11.20
CA LEU A 216 22.97 -6.71 -11.62
C LEU A 216 24.37 -6.11 -11.81
N GLU A 217 25.28 -6.40 -10.88
CA GLU A 217 26.68 -5.97 -10.96
C GLU A 217 27.41 -6.58 -12.17
N GLU A 218 27.15 -7.85 -12.49
CA GLU A 218 27.67 -8.50 -13.69
C GLU A 218 27.19 -7.78 -14.96
N ALA A 219 25.91 -7.39 -15.01
CA ALA A 219 25.34 -6.65 -16.13
C ALA A 219 25.97 -5.25 -16.29
N VAL A 220 26.15 -4.52 -15.19
CA VAL A 220 26.85 -3.22 -15.20
C VAL A 220 28.31 -3.39 -15.66
N THR A 221 28.98 -4.42 -15.17
CA THR A 221 30.37 -4.75 -15.55
C THR A 221 30.49 -5.07 -17.03
N ALA A 222 29.53 -5.82 -17.60
CA ALA A 222 29.52 -6.14 -19.03
C ALA A 222 29.48 -4.88 -19.91
N ILE A 223 28.65 -3.89 -19.55
CA ILE A 223 28.58 -2.59 -20.25
C ILE A 223 29.90 -1.83 -20.10
N ASN A 224 30.44 -1.76 -18.88
CA ASN A 224 31.71 -1.09 -18.60
C ASN A 224 32.92 -1.76 -19.27
N ASN A 225 32.85 -3.05 -19.61
CA ASN A 225 33.94 -3.77 -20.26
C ASN A 225 33.88 -3.77 -21.79
N ALA A 226 32.74 -3.43 -22.40
CA ALA A 226 32.61 -3.39 -23.86
C ALA A 226 33.63 -2.45 -24.51
N ALA A 227 34.52 -2.96 -25.36
CA ALA A 227 35.63 -2.23 -25.96
C ALA A 227 35.33 -1.70 -27.37
N SER A 228 34.26 -2.20 -28.00
CA SER A 228 33.87 -1.85 -29.35
C SER A 228 32.37 -1.59 -29.47
N LYS A 229 31.94 -0.99 -30.58
CA LYS A 229 30.53 -0.73 -30.85
C LYS A 229 29.73 -2.04 -30.86
N ASP A 230 30.27 -3.08 -31.48
CA ASP A 230 29.60 -4.39 -31.57
C ASP A 230 29.50 -5.07 -30.20
N GLU A 231 30.55 -4.98 -29.36
CA GLU A 231 30.48 -5.46 -27.98
C GLU A 231 29.47 -4.67 -27.14
N MET A 232 29.40 -3.35 -27.30
CA MET A 232 28.44 -2.51 -26.60
C MET A 232 27.01 -2.88 -26.99
N LYS A 233 26.72 -3.00 -28.29
CA LYS A 233 25.40 -3.45 -28.79
C LYS A 233 25.04 -4.84 -28.24
N THR A 234 26.00 -5.77 -28.24
CA THR A 234 25.80 -7.12 -27.71
C THR A 234 25.49 -7.11 -26.22
N ALA A 235 26.23 -6.33 -25.44
CA ALA A 235 26.01 -6.20 -24.00
C ALA A 235 24.66 -5.54 -23.67
N LEU A 236 24.28 -4.49 -24.40
CA LEU A 236 22.97 -3.84 -24.26
C LEU A 236 21.83 -4.83 -24.51
N CYS A 237 21.85 -5.52 -25.65
CA CYS A 237 20.80 -6.49 -25.99
C CYS A 237 20.76 -7.67 -25.01
N GLY A 238 21.94 -8.19 -24.64
CA GLY A 238 22.04 -9.36 -23.76
C GLY A 238 21.71 -9.08 -22.28
N LYS A 239 21.85 -7.82 -21.83
CA LYS A 239 21.63 -7.43 -20.44
C LYS A 239 20.44 -6.48 -20.25
N ALA A 240 19.69 -6.16 -21.31
CA ALA A 240 18.60 -5.19 -21.29
C ALA A 240 17.59 -5.42 -20.16
N GLN A 241 17.08 -6.65 -20.01
CA GLN A 241 16.09 -6.97 -18.98
C GLN A 241 16.63 -6.75 -17.56
N ILE A 242 17.88 -7.16 -17.30
CA ILE A 242 18.55 -6.99 -16.00
C ILE A 242 18.78 -5.50 -15.70
N LEU A 243 19.20 -4.73 -16.70
CA LEU A 243 19.45 -3.29 -16.60
C LEU A 243 18.16 -2.44 -16.66
N GLY A 244 17.00 -3.05 -16.89
CA GLY A 244 15.73 -2.34 -17.06
C GLY A 244 15.71 -1.43 -18.30
N LEU A 245 16.38 -1.82 -19.38
CA LEU A 245 16.38 -1.11 -20.66
C LEU A 245 15.17 -1.54 -21.48
N SER A 246 14.47 -0.55 -22.06
CA SER A 246 13.47 -0.81 -23.10
C SER A 246 14.15 -0.78 -24.46
N LEU A 247 14.18 -1.92 -25.17
CA LEU A 247 14.78 -2.01 -26.49
C LEU A 247 13.85 -1.59 -27.63
N THR A 248 12.56 -1.33 -27.37
CA THR A 248 11.55 -1.11 -28.42
C THR A 248 11.95 -0.01 -29.42
N GLN A 249 12.44 1.13 -28.93
CA GLN A 249 12.86 2.23 -29.80
C GLN A 249 14.22 1.96 -30.42
N TYR A 250 15.16 1.45 -29.64
CA TYR A 250 16.47 1.06 -30.12
C TYR A 250 16.38 0.08 -31.27
N ASP A 251 15.50 -0.93 -31.19
CA ASP A 251 15.32 -1.95 -32.21
C ASP A 251 14.78 -1.36 -33.53
N SER A 252 14.02 -0.27 -33.46
CA SER A 252 13.49 0.46 -34.62
C SER A 252 14.53 1.36 -35.33
N LEU A 253 15.69 1.61 -34.71
CA LEU A 253 16.76 2.42 -35.29
C LEU A 253 17.41 1.73 -36.50
N SER A 254 17.90 2.55 -37.44
CA SER A 254 18.83 2.09 -38.48
C SER A 254 20.14 1.60 -37.86
N GLU A 255 20.91 0.80 -38.59
CA GLU A 255 22.22 0.32 -38.10
C GLU A 255 23.20 1.47 -37.84
N GLU A 256 23.15 2.53 -38.65
CA GLU A 256 23.93 3.76 -38.44
C GLU A 256 23.56 4.41 -37.09
N ASN A 257 22.28 4.51 -36.78
CA ASN A 257 21.81 5.09 -35.53
C ASN A 257 22.09 4.19 -34.32
N LYS A 258 22.03 2.85 -34.47
CA LYS A 258 22.48 1.92 -33.42
C LYS A 258 23.98 2.07 -33.15
N ASN A 259 24.78 2.30 -34.19
CA ASN A 259 26.21 2.60 -34.03
C ASN A 259 26.44 3.92 -33.30
N LEU A 260 25.66 4.96 -33.59
CA LEU A 260 25.72 6.23 -32.84
C LEU A 260 25.38 6.04 -31.36
N VAL A 261 24.33 5.26 -31.04
CA VAL A 261 24.00 4.94 -29.63
C VAL A 261 25.18 4.27 -28.93
N ALA A 262 25.79 3.27 -29.58
CA ALA A 262 26.95 2.58 -29.03
C ALA A 262 28.17 3.50 -28.86
N GLU A 263 28.42 4.43 -29.79
CA GLU A 263 29.50 5.41 -29.70
C GLU A 263 29.33 6.36 -28.52
N ILE A 264 28.13 6.92 -28.35
CA ILE A 264 27.79 7.78 -27.21
C ILE A 264 28.04 7.04 -25.89
N LEU A 265 27.57 5.80 -25.81
CA LEU A 265 27.71 4.99 -24.59
C LEU A 265 29.16 4.59 -24.30
N LEU A 266 29.96 4.32 -25.33
CA LEU A 266 31.38 4.01 -25.17
C LEU A 266 32.16 5.22 -24.64
N ALA A 267 31.83 6.42 -25.13
CA ALA A 267 32.48 7.66 -24.71
C ALA A 267 32.14 8.08 -23.27
N ALA A 268 30.95 7.70 -22.77
CA ALA A 268 30.47 8.08 -21.43
C ALA A 268 30.85 7.08 -20.31
N LYS A 269 31.48 5.95 -20.63
CA LYS A 269 32.01 5.01 -19.63
C LYS A 269 33.09 5.66 -18.74
N PRO A 270 33.26 5.22 -17.48
CA PRO A 270 32.53 4.14 -16.81
C PRO A 270 31.22 4.60 -16.16
N TYR A 271 30.25 3.70 -16.06
CA TYR A 271 28.99 3.90 -15.35
C TYR A 271 29.04 3.35 -13.93
N GLY A 272 28.58 4.14 -12.96
CA GLY A 272 28.54 3.75 -11.55
C GLY A 272 27.35 2.85 -11.15
N SER A 273 26.29 2.79 -11.96
CA SER A 273 25.08 2.01 -11.64
C SER A 273 24.26 1.68 -12.90
N PHE A 274 23.31 0.75 -12.78
CA PHE A 274 22.36 0.46 -13.86
C PHE A 274 21.48 1.68 -14.20
N ILE A 275 21.18 2.56 -13.23
CA ILE A 275 20.42 3.80 -13.45
C ILE A 275 21.20 4.74 -14.37
N ALA A 276 22.52 4.87 -14.15
CA ALA A 276 23.38 5.69 -15.00
C ALA A 276 23.43 5.12 -16.43
N ILE A 277 23.54 3.80 -16.58
CA ILE A 277 23.50 3.14 -17.89
C ILE A 277 22.16 3.38 -18.59
N ARG A 278 21.05 3.17 -17.90
CA ARG A 278 19.70 3.35 -18.46
C ARG A 278 19.47 4.79 -18.92
N THR A 279 19.89 5.75 -18.11
CA THR A 279 19.80 7.19 -18.45
C THR A 279 20.60 7.50 -19.71
N ALA A 280 21.88 7.10 -19.73
CA ALA A 280 22.73 7.33 -20.90
C ALA A 280 22.23 6.61 -22.16
N PHE A 281 21.68 5.40 -22.02
CA PHE A 281 21.11 4.64 -23.13
C PHE A 281 19.91 5.35 -23.73
N ASN A 282 18.98 5.83 -22.91
CA ASN A 282 17.79 6.53 -23.38
C ASN A 282 18.14 7.87 -24.03
N GLU A 283 19.07 8.64 -23.43
CA GLU A 283 19.57 9.88 -24.03
C GLU A 283 20.21 9.63 -25.39
N ALA A 284 21.02 8.57 -25.50
CA ALA A 284 21.67 8.19 -26.75
C ALA A 284 20.64 7.76 -27.82
N VAL A 285 19.62 6.98 -27.44
CA VAL A 285 18.52 6.59 -28.35
C VAL A 285 17.74 7.82 -28.82
N ASN A 286 17.43 8.76 -27.92
CA ASN A 286 16.73 10.00 -28.27
C ASN A 286 17.55 10.87 -29.23
N GLN A 287 18.86 11.01 -29.00
CA GLN A 287 19.76 11.70 -29.92
C GLN A 287 19.78 11.02 -31.29
N ALA A 288 19.88 9.69 -31.33
CA ALA A 288 19.89 8.92 -32.57
C ALA A 288 18.57 9.00 -33.35
N LEU A 289 17.43 9.23 -32.67
CA LEU A 289 16.15 9.50 -33.30
C LEU A 289 16.03 10.91 -33.90
N GLY A 290 17.03 11.78 -33.69
CA GLY A 290 16.91 13.20 -34.02
C GLY A 290 15.85 13.92 -33.18
N LYS A 291 15.37 13.29 -32.11
CA LYS A 291 14.47 13.89 -31.12
C LYS A 291 15.32 14.70 -30.16
N SER A 292 15.71 15.90 -30.57
CA SER A 292 16.33 16.88 -29.68
C SER A 292 15.27 17.36 -28.67
N ILE A 293 15.06 16.61 -27.60
CA ILE A 293 14.29 17.11 -26.46
C ILE A 293 15.21 18.11 -25.76
N ASN A 294 14.89 19.40 -25.83
CA ASN A 294 15.58 20.42 -25.05
C ASN A 294 15.13 20.28 -23.59
N ILE A 295 15.84 19.43 -22.84
CA ILE A 295 15.67 19.30 -21.39
C ILE A 295 16.42 20.45 -20.75
N SER A 296 15.70 21.40 -20.15
CA SER A 296 16.29 22.44 -19.33
C SER A 296 16.28 22.00 -17.87
N TYR A 297 17.46 21.91 -17.28
CA TYR A 297 17.60 21.69 -15.84
C TYR A 297 17.45 23.03 -15.13
N THR A 298 16.54 23.07 -14.14
CA THR A 298 16.42 24.20 -13.24
C THR A 298 16.90 23.77 -11.88
N ASP A 299 18.00 24.36 -11.42
CA ASP A 299 18.49 24.15 -10.07
C ASP A 299 17.55 24.86 -9.08
N TYR A 300 17.05 24.10 -8.11
CA TYR A 300 16.27 24.66 -7.01
C TYR A 300 17.20 25.18 -5.93
N ASN A 301 16.85 26.33 -5.34
CA ASN A 301 17.61 26.94 -4.24
C ASN A 301 17.41 26.24 -2.88
N TYR A 302 16.65 25.15 -2.86
CA TYR A 302 16.25 24.41 -1.66
C TYR A 302 16.59 22.95 -1.83
N THR A 303 17.03 22.30 -0.75
CA THR A 303 17.19 20.85 -0.73
C THR A 303 15.82 20.16 -0.74
N LEU A 304 15.79 18.87 -1.05
CA LEU A 304 14.55 18.07 -0.94
C LEU A 304 13.96 18.16 0.47
N GLN A 305 14.82 18.09 1.50
CA GLN A 305 14.39 18.15 2.89
C GLN A 305 13.84 19.53 3.28
N ASP A 306 14.42 20.62 2.76
CA ASP A 306 13.87 21.97 2.93
C ASP A 306 12.48 22.07 2.30
N MET A 307 12.30 21.50 1.10
CA MET A 307 11.01 21.50 0.42
C MET A 307 9.96 20.68 1.16
N VAL A 308 10.33 19.51 1.70
CA VAL A 308 9.46 18.70 2.56
C VAL A 308 9.05 19.49 3.79
N ALA A 309 9.99 20.12 4.50
CA ALA A 309 9.70 20.91 5.68
C ALA A 309 8.77 22.10 5.37
N ILE A 310 9.00 22.79 4.25
CA ILE A 310 8.12 23.88 3.77
C ILE A 310 6.70 23.36 3.53
N GLN A 311 6.55 22.24 2.84
CA GLN A 311 5.22 21.69 2.55
C GLN A 311 4.52 21.18 3.82
N MET A 312 5.23 20.48 4.71
CA MET A 312 4.68 20.00 5.99
C MET A 312 4.21 21.16 6.88
N SER A 313 4.86 22.32 6.83
CA SER A 313 4.42 23.52 7.56
C SER A 313 3.07 24.09 7.09
N ARG A 314 2.55 23.62 5.94
CA ARG A 314 1.28 24.06 5.34
C ARG A 314 0.13 23.09 5.53
N SER A 315 0.29 22.08 6.40
CA SER A 315 -0.74 21.06 6.68
C SER A 315 -1.26 20.39 5.40
N PRO A 316 -0.36 19.75 4.62
CA PRO A 316 -0.71 19.16 3.34
C PRO A 316 -1.77 18.07 3.55
N GLN A 317 -2.71 17.95 2.62
CA GLN A 317 -3.81 16.98 2.68
C GLN A 317 -3.65 15.93 1.58
N THR A 318 -4.09 14.71 1.83
CA THR A 318 -4.17 13.62 0.86
C THR A 318 -5.40 12.74 1.09
N ASP A 319 -5.86 12.07 0.03
CA ASP A 319 -6.86 10.99 0.07
C ASP A 319 -6.23 9.64 -0.33
N LEU A 320 -4.89 9.53 -0.30
CA LEU A 320 -4.14 8.30 -0.62
C LEU A 320 -4.61 7.08 0.19
N TYR A 321 -5.11 7.30 1.41
CA TYR A 321 -5.51 6.23 2.33
C TYR A 321 -7.02 5.94 2.30
N GLY A 322 -7.76 6.61 1.40
CA GLY A 322 -9.21 6.52 1.28
C GLY A 322 -9.98 7.10 2.47
N GLY A 323 -11.28 7.28 2.25
CA GLY A 323 -12.20 7.85 3.24
C GLY A 323 -12.15 9.37 3.34
N GLY A 324 -11.63 10.06 2.32
CA GLY A 324 -11.62 11.52 2.20
C GLY A 324 -10.29 12.15 2.58
N TRP A 325 -10.21 13.47 2.38
CA TRP A 325 -9.02 14.28 2.66
C TRP A 325 -8.62 14.22 4.13
N LYS A 326 -7.36 13.85 4.37
CA LYS A 326 -6.69 13.76 5.68
C LYS A 326 -5.32 14.40 5.59
N ASP A 327 -4.68 14.67 6.74
CA ASP A 327 -3.29 15.11 6.78
C ASP A 327 -2.37 14.11 6.07
N ALA A 328 -1.54 14.61 5.16
CA ALA A 328 -0.52 13.84 4.49
C ALA A 328 0.66 13.60 5.43
N LYS A 329 1.22 12.39 5.40
CA LYS A 329 2.45 12.09 6.11
C LYS A 329 3.64 12.72 5.39
N GLU A 330 4.72 12.93 6.14
CA GLU A 330 5.97 13.47 5.62
C GLU A 330 6.56 12.62 4.48
N GLU A 331 6.44 11.30 4.56
CA GLU A 331 6.89 10.36 3.52
C GLU A 331 6.14 10.53 2.20
N ASP A 332 4.83 10.77 2.25
CA ASP A 332 4.01 11.01 1.06
C ASP A 332 4.38 12.36 0.44
N VAL A 333 4.53 13.39 1.28
CA VAL A 333 4.96 14.71 0.81
C VAL A 333 6.35 14.63 0.18
N ALA A 334 7.29 13.90 0.79
CA ALA A 334 8.63 13.66 0.25
C ALA A 334 8.59 12.95 -1.11
N TYR A 335 7.68 11.98 -1.27
CA TYR A 335 7.48 11.30 -2.54
C TYR A 335 7.02 12.28 -3.64
N PHE A 336 6.00 13.09 -3.37
CA PHE A 336 5.41 13.97 -4.39
C PHE A 336 6.21 15.24 -4.69
N VAL A 337 7.08 15.68 -3.79
CA VAL A 337 7.96 16.84 -4.03
C VAL A 337 9.32 16.45 -4.62
N ASN A 338 9.65 15.16 -4.67
CA ASN A 338 10.87 14.69 -5.30
C ASN A 338 10.68 14.51 -6.82
N PRO A 339 11.20 15.40 -7.68
CA PRO A 339 11.00 15.33 -9.12
C PRO A 339 11.60 14.04 -9.73
N LEU A 340 12.57 13.41 -9.06
CA LEU A 340 13.14 12.14 -9.51
C LEU A 340 12.14 10.99 -9.52
N ASN A 341 11.05 11.08 -8.75
CA ASN A 341 9.97 10.07 -8.75
C ASN A 341 9.07 10.17 -9.98
N PHE A 342 9.09 11.30 -10.68
CA PHE A 342 8.26 11.58 -11.86
C PHE A 342 9.09 11.73 -13.14
N TYR A 343 10.41 11.66 -13.01
CA TYR A 343 11.32 11.61 -14.13
C TYR A 343 11.17 10.26 -14.84
N ASP A 344 10.54 10.27 -16.03
CA ASP A 344 10.59 9.13 -16.94
C ASP A 344 11.79 9.29 -17.88
N PRO A 345 12.91 8.59 -17.64
CA PRO A 345 14.06 8.64 -18.53
C PRO A 345 13.74 8.08 -19.92
N ASN A 346 12.61 7.37 -20.12
CA ASN A 346 12.18 6.81 -21.40
C ASN A 346 11.14 7.69 -22.12
N TYR A 347 10.90 8.92 -21.64
CA TYR A 347 9.97 9.84 -22.30
C TYR A 347 10.43 10.10 -23.74
N ASP A 348 9.54 9.83 -24.69
CA ASP A 348 9.87 9.75 -26.11
C ASP A 348 9.36 10.93 -26.94
N GLY A 349 8.89 11.98 -26.28
CA GLY A 349 8.29 13.16 -26.91
C GLY A 349 6.96 12.88 -27.61
N THR A 350 6.40 11.68 -27.52
CA THR A 350 4.98 11.49 -27.81
C THR A 350 4.21 11.89 -26.55
N SER A 351 3.18 12.72 -26.69
CA SER A 351 2.29 13.04 -25.58
C SER A 351 1.62 11.75 -25.11
N LYS A 352 2.23 11.06 -24.16
CA LYS A 352 1.50 10.16 -23.30
C LYS A 352 0.84 11.02 -22.24
N ASP A 353 -0.39 10.64 -21.92
CA ASP A 353 -1.18 11.21 -20.83
C ASP A 353 -2.01 12.43 -21.25
N ALA A 354 -2.96 12.15 -22.14
CA ALA A 354 -4.23 12.84 -21.99
C ALA A 354 -4.86 12.35 -20.66
N ILE A 355 -5.11 13.26 -19.74
CA ILE A 355 -5.83 12.93 -18.50
C ILE A 355 -7.33 12.95 -18.79
N VAL A 356 -8.03 11.91 -18.32
CA VAL A 356 -9.50 11.91 -18.31
C VAL A 356 -9.95 12.65 -17.06
N ILE A 357 -10.70 13.73 -17.24
CA ILE A 357 -11.23 14.50 -16.12
C ILE A 357 -12.37 13.71 -15.47
N ASN A 358 -12.20 13.29 -14.22
CA ASN A 358 -13.18 12.46 -13.51
C ASN A 358 -14.15 13.27 -12.62
N THR A 359 -14.00 14.59 -12.58
CA THR A 359 -14.84 15.52 -11.81
C THR A 359 -15.62 16.46 -12.72
N ASP A 360 -16.69 17.09 -12.21
CA ASP A 360 -17.64 17.89 -13.00
C ASP A 360 -16.95 19.00 -13.80
N ALA A 361 -15.99 19.70 -13.19
CA ALA A 361 -15.17 20.72 -13.86
C ALA A 361 -13.85 20.99 -13.13
N LEU A 362 -12.77 21.20 -13.88
CA LEU A 362 -11.49 21.71 -13.38
C LEU A 362 -11.09 22.98 -14.11
N ARG A 363 -10.49 23.91 -13.36
CA ARG A 363 -9.84 25.11 -13.90
C ARG A 363 -8.37 24.82 -14.09
N LEU A 364 -7.95 24.69 -15.35
CA LEU A 364 -6.54 24.62 -15.67
C LEU A 364 -5.91 25.99 -15.44
N ARG A 365 -4.77 26.01 -14.76
CA ARG A 365 -4.07 27.25 -14.42
C ARG A 365 -2.61 27.17 -14.83
N GLU A 366 -2.04 28.31 -15.14
CA GLU A 366 -0.64 28.44 -15.60
C GLU A 366 0.37 27.99 -14.54
N ARG A 367 -0.02 28.04 -13.27
CA ARG A 367 0.76 27.57 -12.12
C ARG A 367 -0.18 26.93 -11.10
N PRO A 368 0.29 26.01 -10.24
CA PRO A 368 -0.49 25.38 -9.18
C PRO A 368 -0.79 26.36 -8.03
N SER A 369 -1.52 27.44 -8.34
CA SER A 369 -1.90 28.50 -7.42
C SER A 369 -3.24 29.08 -7.82
N THR A 370 -4.09 29.44 -6.86
CA THR A 370 -5.37 30.12 -7.13
C THR A 370 -5.19 31.56 -7.58
N ALA A 371 -3.98 32.13 -7.44
CA ALA A 371 -3.63 33.48 -7.87
C ALA A 371 -3.17 33.56 -9.34
N SER A 372 -2.87 32.44 -9.99
CA SER A 372 -2.45 32.41 -11.40
C SER A 372 -3.65 32.47 -12.34
N ALA A 373 -3.41 32.92 -13.58
CA ALA A 373 -4.44 32.99 -14.61
C ALA A 373 -5.01 31.59 -14.92
N THR A 374 -6.32 31.54 -15.14
CA THR A 374 -6.99 30.34 -15.66
C THR A 374 -6.74 30.27 -17.17
N LEU A 375 -6.12 29.18 -17.61
CA LEU A 375 -5.83 28.90 -19.01
C LEU A 375 -7.05 28.32 -19.74
N ALA A 376 -7.77 27.41 -19.08
CA ALA A 376 -8.95 26.75 -19.63
C ALA A 376 -9.85 26.19 -18.52
N ASN A 377 -11.09 25.85 -18.88
CA ASN A 377 -11.93 24.95 -18.10
C ASN A 377 -11.97 23.61 -18.84
N VAL A 378 -11.82 22.52 -18.10
CA VAL A 378 -11.96 21.14 -18.61
C VAL A 378 -13.07 20.44 -17.83
N TYR A 379 -13.87 19.62 -18.50
CA TYR A 379 -15.10 19.05 -17.95
C TYR A 379 -15.04 17.53 -17.86
N GLN A 380 -15.93 16.96 -17.05
CA GLN A 380 -15.99 15.52 -16.83
C GLN A 380 -16.02 14.72 -18.15
N ASN A 381 -15.17 13.69 -18.22
CA ASN A 381 -14.94 12.80 -19.37
C ASN A 381 -14.25 13.45 -20.58
N GLU A 382 -13.80 14.72 -20.49
CA GLU A 382 -12.91 15.28 -21.49
C GLU A 382 -11.50 14.70 -21.35
N LEU A 383 -10.87 14.47 -22.50
CA LEU A 383 -9.45 14.15 -22.59
C LEU A 383 -8.68 15.45 -22.72
N TYR A 384 -7.97 15.83 -21.66
CA TYR A 384 -7.08 16.97 -21.72
C TYR A 384 -5.67 16.49 -22.05
N VAL A 385 -5.22 16.81 -23.26
CA VAL A 385 -3.83 16.56 -23.69
C VAL A 385 -2.93 17.49 -22.89
N ILE A 386 -2.09 16.92 -22.03
CA ILE A 386 -1.06 17.68 -21.34
C ILE A 386 -0.08 18.19 -22.40
N LEU A 387 -0.01 19.52 -22.54
CA LEU A 387 0.85 20.24 -23.48
C LEU A 387 2.28 20.35 -22.97
#